data_AF-U7P6B5-F1
#
_entry.id   AF-U7P6B5-F1
#
_cell.length_a   1.000
_cell.length_b   1.000
_cell.length_c   1.000
_cell.angle_alpha   90.00
_cell.angle_beta   90.00
_cell.angle_gamma   90.00
#
_symmetry.space_group_name_H-M   'P 1'
#
loop_
_entity.id
_entity.type
_entity.pdbx_description
1 polymer ?
#
loop_
_entity_poly.entity_id
_entity_poly.type
_entity_poly.pdbx_seq_one_letter_code
_entity_poly.pdbx_strand_id
1 'polypeptide(L)'
;MNKRQTVASTRKAIPLMLQRQPVTPDNLNGRETRMINKAVLILLFLLSGSALAEGKPPELWSWFKDLNKSKEACEIQSSYALQVLGLENQVENEYGIYGNVKSNRVVVKCIEISPNQSKLMVAVAGYNRDSVELVRNKIIDSIQ
;
A
#
# COMPACT_ATOMS: atom_id res chain seq x y z
N MET A 1 15.33 -50.68 6.92
CA MET A 1 15.92 -49.49 7.58
C MET A 1 15.49 -48.24 6.84
N ASN A 2 15.24 -47.18 7.60
CA ASN A 2 14.79 -45.82 7.25
C ASN A 2 13.32 -45.59 6.81
N LYS A 3 12.57 -45.11 7.81
CA LYS A 3 11.18 -44.64 7.80
C LYS A 3 11.08 -43.25 7.18
N ARG A 4 10.01 -43.02 6.41
CA ARG A 4 9.52 -41.70 6.00
C ARG A 4 9.12 -40.91 7.26
N GLN A 5 9.65 -39.71 7.42
CA GLN A 5 9.12 -38.70 8.35
C GLN A 5 8.18 -37.79 7.58
N THR A 6 6.89 -37.96 7.82
CA THR A 6 5.83 -37.02 7.46
C THR A 6 5.76 -35.97 8.57
N VAL A 7 6.01 -34.70 8.23
CA VAL A 7 5.85 -33.58 9.19
C VAL A 7 4.36 -33.27 9.30
N ALA A 8 3.77 -33.67 10.42
CA ALA A 8 2.41 -33.32 10.79
C ALA A 8 2.35 -31.86 11.24
N SER A 9 1.47 -31.09 10.60
CA SER A 9 1.06 -29.74 10.99
C SER A 9 0.26 -29.80 12.29
N THR A 10 0.93 -29.61 13.42
CA THR A 10 0.27 -29.46 14.73
C THR A 10 0.02 -27.98 14.98
N ARG A 11 -1.22 -27.53 14.76
CA ARG A 11 -1.71 -26.23 15.23
C ARG A 11 -1.63 -26.23 16.76
N LYS A 12 -0.71 -25.47 17.32
CA LYS A 12 -0.65 -25.17 18.75
C LYS A 12 -1.88 -24.34 19.10
N ALA A 13 -2.84 -24.98 19.76
CA ALA A 13 -3.96 -24.30 20.40
C ALA A 13 -3.42 -23.48 21.58
N ILE A 14 -3.72 -22.19 21.57
CA ILE A 14 -3.47 -21.25 22.66
C ILE A 14 -4.48 -21.58 23.77
N PRO A 15 -4.06 -21.82 25.03
CA PRO A 15 -5.00 -22.04 26.11
C PRO A 15 -5.66 -20.72 26.50
N LEU A 16 -6.98 -20.66 26.26
CA LEU A 16 -7.89 -19.62 26.70
C LEU A 16 -8.10 -19.76 28.22
N MET A 17 -7.23 -19.16 29.02
CA MET A 17 -7.43 -18.94 30.44
C MET A 17 -7.83 -17.47 30.64
N LEU A 18 -9.14 -17.19 30.63
CA LEU A 18 -9.66 -15.98 31.27
C LEU A 18 -10.78 -16.43 32.22
N GLN A 19 -10.43 -16.42 33.51
CA GLN A 19 -11.29 -16.75 34.62
C GLN A 19 -12.56 -15.86 34.59
N ARG A 20 -13.74 -16.48 34.61
CA ARG A 20 -14.99 -15.79 34.91
C ARG A 20 -15.09 -15.62 36.43
N GLN A 21 -14.98 -14.39 36.92
CA GLN A 21 -15.44 -14.04 38.26
C GLN A 21 -16.95 -13.75 38.23
N PRO A 22 -17.73 -14.18 39.24
CA PRO A 22 -19.13 -13.81 39.36
C PRO A 22 -19.25 -12.33 39.80
N VAL A 23 -20.00 -11.55 39.03
CA VAL A 23 -20.29 -10.14 39.34
C VAL A 23 -21.58 -10.09 40.17
N THR A 24 -21.51 -9.59 41.40
CA THR A 24 -22.66 -9.28 42.24
C THR A 24 -23.37 -8.03 41.72
N PRO A 25 -24.71 -7.90 41.90
CA PRO A 25 -25.43 -6.71 41.47
C PRO A 25 -25.21 -5.58 42.47
N ASP A 26 -24.31 -4.65 42.14
CA ASP A 26 -24.20 -3.39 42.87
C ASP A 26 -25.34 -2.46 42.47
N ASN A 27 -26.18 -2.20 43.47
CA ASN A 27 -27.04 -1.05 43.71
C ASN A 27 -26.99 0.07 42.65
N LEU A 28 -28.11 0.20 41.92
CA LEU A 28 -28.48 1.40 41.19
C LEU A 28 -28.73 2.54 42.18
N ASN A 29 -27.74 3.41 42.39
CA ASN A 29 -28.03 4.74 42.94
C ASN A 29 -27.03 5.77 42.44
N GLY A 30 -27.54 6.87 41.89
CA GLY A 30 -26.75 8.04 41.52
C GLY A 30 -26.80 8.36 40.03
N ARG A 31 -27.92 8.93 39.58
CA ARG A 31 -27.98 9.68 38.33
C ARG A 31 -27.24 11.01 38.53
N GLU A 32 -25.92 11.00 38.48
CA GLU A 32 -25.12 12.21 38.53
C GLU A 32 -25.10 12.84 37.12
N THR A 33 -26.01 13.78 36.89
CA THR A 33 -25.93 14.65 35.71
C THR A 33 -24.79 15.62 35.93
N ARG A 34 -23.56 15.19 35.61
CA ARG A 34 -22.37 16.03 35.64
C ARG A 34 -22.61 17.19 34.66
N MET A 35 -22.93 18.37 35.18
CA MET A 35 -23.16 19.58 34.40
C MET A 35 -21.90 19.88 33.59
N ILE A 36 -21.95 19.56 32.30
CA ILE A 36 -20.87 19.88 31.36
C ILE A 36 -20.84 21.41 31.28
N ASN A 37 -19.77 22.00 31.80
CA ASN A 37 -19.58 23.45 31.77
C ASN A 37 -19.61 23.92 30.30
N LYS A 38 -20.40 24.96 29.98
CA LYS A 38 -20.56 25.46 28.61
C LYS A 38 -19.21 25.81 27.97
N ALA A 39 -18.25 26.25 28.77
CA ALA A 39 -16.88 26.50 28.34
C ALA A 39 -16.15 25.23 27.81
N VAL A 40 -16.43 24.05 28.38
CA VAL A 40 -15.84 22.78 27.95
C VAL A 40 -16.42 22.33 26.61
N LEU A 41 -17.73 22.55 26.39
CA LEU A 41 -18.36 22.30 25.09
C LEU A 41 -17.79 23.22 24.01
N ILE A 42 -17.63 24.51 24.30
CA ILE A 42 -17.04 25.48 23.36
C ILE A 42 -15.58 25.09 23.03
N LEU A 43 -14.80 24.66 24.02
CA LEU A 43 -13.42 24.22 23.83
C LEU A 43 -13.32 22.97 22.93
N LEU A 44 -14.23 22.00 23.10
CA LEU A 44 -14.30 20.80 22.26
C LEU A 44 -14.68 21.12 20.81
N PHE A 45 -15.59 22.08 20.60
CA PHE A 45 -15.93 22.55 19.25
C PHE A 45 -14.77 23.30 18.57
N LEU A 46 -13.97 24.07 19.32
CA LEU A 46 -12.80 24.78 18.79
C LEU A 46 -11.63 23.83 18.47
N LEU A 47 -11.51 22.70 19.18
CA LEU A 47 -10.51 21.65 18.91
C LEU A 47 -10.90 20.73 17.74
N SER A 48 -12.11 20.88 17.19
CA SER A 48 -12.58 20.12 16.02
C SER A 48 -12.09 20.73 14.67
N GLY A 49 -11.08 21.61 14.72
CA GLY A 49 -10.55 22.35 13.58
C GLY A 49 -10.00 21.46 12.46
N SER A 50 -10.79 21.37 11.38
CA SER A 50 -10.43 21.10 9.97
C SER A 50 -9.36 20.05 9.68
N ALA A 51 -9.73 18.76 9.73
CA ALA A 51 -8.96 17.67 9.12
C ALA A 51 -9.16 17.57 7.59
N LEU A 52 -9.13 18.70 6.88
CA LEU A 52 -9.20 18.73 5.42
C LEU A 52 -8.33 19.87 4.90
N ALA A 53 -7.02 19.67 4.97
CA ALA A 53 -6.14 20.30 3.98
C ALA A 53 -6.47 19.65 2.64
N GLU A 54 -7.49 20.16 1.95
CA GLU A 54 -7.88 19.70 0.62
C GLU A 54 -6.88 20.24 -0.41
N GLY A 55 -5.68 19.67 -0.39
CA GLY A 55 -4.76 19.79 -1.51
C GLY A 55 -5.39 19.16 -2.73
N LYS A 56 -5.17 19.74 -3.92
CA LYS A 56 -5.57 19.15 -5.21
C LYS A 56 -5.22 17.65 -5.19
N PRO A 57 -6.13 16.74 -5.55
CA PRO A 57 -5.80 15.32 -5.56
C PRO A 57 -4.61 15.05 -6.51
N PRO A 58 -3.76 14.06 -6.21
CA PRO A 58 -2.68 13.71 -7.10
C PRO A 58 -3.25 13.21 -8.43
N GLU A 59 -2.56 13.54 -9.52
CA GLU A 59 -2.79 12.95 -10.83
C GLU A 59 -2.29 11.50 -10.81
N LEU A 60 -3.02 10.58 -11.45
CA LEU A 60 -2.63 9.19 -11.62
C LEU A 60 -2.75 8.81 -13.09
N TRP A 61 -1.64 8.46 -13.71
CA TRP A 61 -1.59 8.11 -15.13
C TRP A 61 -1.06 6.70 -15.27
N SER A 62 -1.83 5.84 -15.95
CA SER A 62 -1.47 4.46 -16.21
C SER A 62 -1.33 4.17 -17.70
N TRP A 63 -0.53 3.17 -18.04
CA TRP A 63 -0.33 2.72 -19.40
C TRP A 63 0.01 1.23 -19.43
N PHE A 64 -0.42 0.56 -20.51
CA PHE A 64 -0.28 -0.88 -20.69
C PHE A 64 0.11 -1.20 -22.12
N LYS A 65 1.01 -2.17 -22.31
CA LYS A 65 1.38 -2.65 -23.66
C LYS A 65 1.87 -4.10 -23.62
N ASP A 66 1.55 -4.83 -24.67
CA ASP A 66 2.10 -6.16 -24.91
C ASP A 66 3.46 -6.04 -25.59
N LEU A 67 4.45 -6.75 -25.05
CA LEU A 67 5.84 -6.74 -25.48
C LEU A 67 6.24 -8.12 -26.00
N ASN A 68 7.03 -8.14 -27.06
CA ASN A 68 7.59 -9.35 -27.65
C ASN A 68 8.88 -9.78 -26.93
N LYS A 69 8.80 -9.96 -25.61
CA LYS A 69 9.85 -10.51 -24.74
C LYS A 69 9.24 -11.19 -23.52
N SER A 70 9.99 -12.11 -22.92
CA SER A 70 9.55 -12.81 -21.71
C SER A 70 9.29 -11.84 -20.56
N LYS A 71 8.56 -12.32 -19.55
CA LYS A 71 8.30 -11.57 -18.32
C LYS A 71 9.60 -11.16 -17.63
N GLU A 72 10.55 -12.09 -17.50
CA GLU A 72 11.84 -11.87 -16.82
C GLU A 72 12.68 -10.81 -17.56
N ALA A 73 12.70 -10.86 -18.89
CA ALA A 73 13.39 -9.85 -19.69
C ALA A 73 12.75 -8.46 -19.51
N CYS A 74 11.43 -8.38 -19.42
CA CYS A 74 10.71 -7.15 -19.11
C CYS A 74 11.06 -6.63 -17.69
N GLU A 75 11.11 -7.49 -16.68
CA GLU A 75 11.43 -7.11 -15.29
C GLU A 75 12.87 -6.59 -15.16
N ILE A 76 13.84 -7.29 -15.75
CA ILE A 76 15.25 -6.88 -15.75
C ILE A 76 15.41 -5.51 -16.42
N GLN A 77 14.82 -5.33 -17.61
CA GLN A 77 14.89 -4.04 -18.31
C GLN A 77 14.18 -2.93 -17.55
N SER A 78 13.04 -3.23 -16.92
CA SER A 78 12.29 -2.27 -16.11
C SER A 78 13.11 -1.82 -14.89
N SER A 79 13.71 -2.75 -14.16
CA SER A 79 14.55 -2.45 -13.00
C SER A 79 15.74 -1.57 -13.39
N TYR A 80 16.42 -1.91 -14.48
CA TYR A 80 17.53 -1.10 -15.00
C TYR A 80 17.08 0.29 -15.45
N ALA A 81 16.00 0.40 -16.23
CA ALA A 81 15.47 1.66 -16.70
C ALA A 81 15.08 2.59 -15.54
N LEU A 82 14.43 2.05 -14.51
CA LEU A 82 14.03 2.82 -13.33
C LEU A 82 15.26 3.31 -12.54
N GLN A 83 16.30 2.49 -12.38
CA GLN A 83 17.55 2.92 -11.74
C GLN A 83 18.21 4.08 -12.49
N VAL A 84 18.29 4.01 -13.82
CA VAL A 84 18.84 5.08 -14.67
C VAL A 84 18.01 6.37 -14.55
N LEU A 85 16.70 6.26 -14.38
CA LEU A 85 15.81 7.39 -14.15
C LEU A 85 15.89 7.98 -12.73
N GLY A 86 16.71 7.39 -11.85
CA GLY A 86 16.89 7.84 -10.47
C GLY A 86 15.76 7.40 -9.55
N LEU A 87 15.34 6.13 -9.64
CA LEU A 87 14.37 5.56 -8.71
C LEU A 87 14.92 5.56 -7.28
N GLU A 88 14.18 6.19 -6.38
CA GLU A 88 14.43 6.24 -4.95
C GLU A 88 13.46 5.34 -4.20
N ASN A 89 13.90 4.80 -3.05
CA ASN A 89 13.08 3.95 -2.19
C ASN A 89 12.48 2.74 -2.94
N GLN A 90 13.31 2.07 -3.75
CA GLN A 90 12.88 0.92 -4.52
C GLN A 90 12.41 -0.22 -3.62
N VAL A 91 11.21 -0.74 -3.88
CA VAL A 91 10.67 -1.95 -3.28
C VAL A 91 10.21 -2.87 -4.41
N GLU A 92 10.75 -4.07 -4.46
CA GLU A 92 10.40 -5.06 -5.48
C GLU A 92 9.76 -6.27 -4.82
N ASN A 93 8.60 -6.69 -5.34
CA ASN A 93 7.83 -7.84 -4.85
C ASN A 93 6.99 -8.45 -5.98
N GLU A 94 6.15 -9.45 -5.66
CA GLU A 94 5.28 -10.14 -6.63
C GLU A 94 4.28 -9.23 -7.38
N TYR A 95 4.02 -8.04 -6.85
CA TYR A 95 3.11 -7.05 -7.44
C TYR A 95 3.82 -6.06 -8.36
N GLY A 96 5.16 -6.00 -8.37
CA GLY A 96 5.96 -5.17 -9.25
C GLY A 96 7.09 -4.43 -8.55
N ILE A 97 7.68 -3.48 -9.28
CA ILE A 97 8.74 -2.59 -8.82
C ILE A 97 8.10 -1.26 -8.44
N TYR A 98 8.22 -0.88 -7.17
CA TYR A 98 7.71 0.36 -6.61
C TYR A 98 8.85 1.30 -6.26
N GLY A 99 8.59 2.60 -6.29
CA GLY A 99 9.52 3.60 -5.76
C GLY A 99 9.06 5.01 -6.10
N ASN A 100 9.99 5.95 -6.07
CA ASN A 100 9.74 7.33 -6.42
C ASN A 100 10.75 7.82 -7.46
N VAL A 101 10.29 8.56 -8.45
CA VAL A 101 11.16 9.33 -9.34
C VAL A 101 10.84 10.79 -9.12
N LYS A 102 11.77 11.50 -8.47
CA LYS A 102 11.52 12.83 -7.90
C LYS A 102 10.34 12.76 -6.91
N SER A 103 9.35 13.64 -7.05
CA SER A 103 8.15 13.68 -6.22
C SER A 103 7.01 12.75 -6.69
N ASN A 104 7.24 11.90 -7.71
CA ASN A 104 6.21 11.03 -8.26
C ASN A 104 6.39 9.60 -7.78
N ARG A 105 5.30 8.97 -7.34
CA ARG A 105 5.25 7.54 -7.01
C ARG A 105 5.13 6.75 -8.30
N VAL A 106 5.92 5.71 -8.44
CA VAL A 106 5.98 4.88 -9.64
C VAL A 106 5.73 3.43 -9.26
N VAL A 107 4.98 2.73 -10.10
CA VAL A 107 4.93 1.27 -10.12
C VAL A 107 5.07 0.77 -11.55
N VAL A 108 5.90 -0.25 -11.73
CA VAL A 108 6.04 -1.00 -12.98
C VAL A 108 5.84 -2.48 -12.71
N LYS A 109 4.98 -3.13 -13.49
CA LYS A 109 4.73 -4.57 -13.41
C LYS A 109 4.81 -5.18 -14.80
N CYS A 110 5.52 -6.30 -14.90
CA CYS A 110 5.49 -7.16 -16.07
C CYS A 110 4.68 -8.42 -15.76
N ILE A 111 3.76 -8.79 -16.65
CA ILE A 111 2.94 -10.00 -16.53
C ILE A 111 3.27 -10.93 -17.69
N GLU A 112 3.40 -12.21 -17.43
CA GLU A 112 3.57 -13.21 -18.49
C GLU A 112 2.28 -13.40 -19.29
N ILE A 113 2.37 -13.35 -20.62
CA ILE A 113 1.30 -13.76 -21.55
C ILE A 113 1.64 -15.13 -22.14
N SER A 114 2.89 -15.31 -22.56
CA SER A 114 3.46 -16.56 -23.07
C SER A 114 4.98 -16.55 -22.83
N PRO A 115 5.73 -17.65 -23.09
CA PRO A 115 7.17 -17.70 -22.80
C PRO A 115 7.99 -16.56 -23.40
N ASN A 116 7.55 -16.01 -24.55
CA ASN A 116 8.24 -14.92 -25.26
C ASN A 116 7.41 -13.63 -25.34
N GLN A 117 6.32 -13.53 -24.59
CA GLN A 117 5.43 -12.37 -24.62
C GLN A 117 5.00 -11.97 -23.21
N SER A 118 5.04 -10.67 -22.93
CA SER A 118 4.66 -10.12 -21.64
C SER A 118 3.77 -8.89 -21.80
N LYS A 119 3.05 -8.53 -20.75
CA LYS A 119 2.33 -7.26 -20.64
C LYS A 119 3.09 -6.36 -19.67
N LEU A 120 3.53 -5.21 -20.15
CA LEU A 120 4.05 -4.13 -19.32
C LEU A 120 2.89 -3.27 -18.81
N MET A 121 2.91 -3.00 -17.51
CA MET A 121 2.00 -2.10 -16.82
C MET A 121 2.82 -1.03 -16.11
N VAL A 122 2.55 0.24 -16.39
CA VAL A 122 3.21 1.38 -15.76
C VAL A 122 2.14 2.26 -15.15
N ALA A 123 2.31 2.68 -13.90
CA ALA A 123 1.50 3.74 -13.31
C ALA A 123 2.37 4.73 -12.53
N VAL A 124 2.07 6.01 -12.71
CA VAL A 124 2.78 7.14 -12.09
C VAL A 124 1.76 8.06 -11.43
N ALA A 125 2.01 8.42 -10.17
CA ALA A 125 1.15 9.31 -9.41
C ALA A 125 1.91 10.49 -8.79
N GLY A 126 1.34 11.70 -8.87
CA GLY A 126 1.97 12.92 -8.35
C GLY A 126 1.08 14.16 -8.49
N TYR A 127 1.39 15.23 -7.74
CA TYR A 127 0.55 16.44 -7.72
C TYR A 127 0.74 17.37 -8.94
N ASN A 128 1.85 17.22 -9.67
CA ASN A 128 2.14 17.99 -10.88
C ASN A 128 1.89 17.12 -12.12
N ARG A 129 0.89 17.51 -12.92
CA ARG A 129 0.46 16.77 -14.12
C ARG A 129 1.58 16.58 -15.13
N ASP A 130 2.29 17.65 -15.49
CA ASP A 130 3.34 17.60 -16.50
C ASP A 130 4.51 16.72 -16.05
N SER A 131 4.81 16.74 -14.75
CA SER A 131 5.81 15.84 -14.17
C SER A 131 5.38 14.37 -14.24
N VAL A 132 4.11 14.06 -13.94
CA VAL A 132 3.57 12.70 -14.02
C VAL A 132 3.63 12.18 -15.45
N GLU A 133 3.20 13.00 -16.40
CA GLU A 133 3.27 12.70 -17.84
C GLU A 133 4.70 12.42 -18.31
N LEU A 134 5.63 13.32 -17.97
CA LEU A 134 7.02 13.21 -18.37
C LEU A 134 7.68 11.96 -17.81
N VAL A 135 7.46 11.65 -16.53
CA VAL A 135 8.02 10.46 -15.88
C VAL A 135 7.45 9.19 -16.52
N ARG A 136 6.12 9.11 -16.71
CA ARG A 136 5.48 7.97 -17.35
C ARG A 136 6.04 7.72 -18.75
N ASN A 137 6.14 8.76 -19.59
CA ASN A 137 6.63 8.63 -20.96
C ASN A 137 8.07 8.13 -21.00
N LYS A 138 8.95 8.69 -20.15
CA LYS A 138 10.34 8.24 -20.05
C LYS A 138 10.47 6.77 -19.65
N ILE A 139 9.64 6.30 -18.71
CA ILE A 139 9.62 4.90 -18.29
C ILE A 139 9.20 4.02 -19.47
N ILE A 140 8.11 4.38 -20.15
CA ILE A 140 7.59 3.62 -21.31
C ILE A 140 8.65 3.53 -22.40
N ASP A 141 9.25 4.65 -22.79
CA ASP A 141 10.24 4.73 -23.87
C ASP A 141 11.53 3.96 -23.56
N SER A 142 11.87 3.80 -22.28
CA SER A 142 13.09 3.07 -21.87
C SER A 142 12.88 1.55 -21.81
N ILE A 143 11.63 1.09 -21.69
CA ILE A 143 11.31 -0.34 -21.55
C ILE A 143 10.80 -0.93 -22.86
N GLN A 144 10.06 -0.18 -23.67
CA GLN A 144 9.39 -0.73 -24.85
C GLN A 144 10.33 -1.15 -25.98
#